data_AF-A0A927V7L8-F1
#
_entry.id   AF-A0A927V7L8-F1
#
_cell.length_a   1.000
_cell.length_b   1.000
_cell.length_c   1.000
_cell.angle_alpha   90.00
_cell.angle_beta   90.00
_cell.angle_gamma   90.00
#
_symmetry.space_group_name_H-M   'P 1'
#
loop_
_entity.id
_entity.type
_entity.pdbx_description
1 polymer ?
#
loop_
_entity_poly.entity_id
_entity_poly.type
_entity_poly.pdbx_seq_one_letter_code
_entity_poly.pdbx_strand_id
1 'polypeptide(L)'
;MRNDFLKEKKQQQNEYVEMLESMESDLVGIMLEVFEKVTKVLSADKKDIMVHLIDNALNHIESSKEFVIRVSKDDYQFVTKHKEFLQEAVPQNGSLEIVKDATLERNQCLIETDGGIFDCSLDVQLENLIMDVKALSCM
;
A
#
# COMPACT_ATOMS: atom_id res chain seq x y z
N MET A 1 -48.01 2.85 -29.90
CA MET A 1 -47.44 4.21 -30.05
C MET A 1 -47.18 4.90 -28.70
N ARG A 2 -48.19 5.27 -27.89
CA ARG A 2 -47.96 5.92 -26.58
C ARG A 2 -47.33 5.02 -25.51
N ASN A 3 -47.69 3.73 -25.50
CA ASN A 3 -47.07 2.77 -24.58
C ASN A 3 -45.62 2.44 -24.95
N ASP A 4 -45.28 2.43 -26.24
CA ASP A 4 -43.92 2.17 -26.71
C ASP A 4 -42.99 3.33 -26.32
N PHE A 5 -43.46 4.58 -26.48
CA PHE A 5 -42.75 5.79 -26.09
C PHE A 5 -42.46 5.86 -24.57
N LEU A 6 -43.40 5.39 -23.74
CA LEU A 6 -43.22 5.30 -22.29
C LEU A 6 -42.21 4.21 -21.90
N LYS A 7 -42.20 3.09 -22.63
CA LYS A 7 -41.25 2.00 -22.42
C LYS A 7 -39.83 2.42 -22.76
N GLU A 8 -39.66 3.11 -23.88
CA GLU A 8 -38.37 3.65 -24.35
C GLU A 8 -37.83 4.72 -23.41
N LYS A 9 -38.67 5.65 -22.94
CA LYS A 9 -38.28 6.65 -21.94
C LYS A 9 -37.84 6.02 -20.62
N LYS A 10 -38.54 4.96 -20.18
CA LYS A 10 -38.18 4.22 -18.96
C LYS A 10 -36.86 3.48 -19.13
N GLN A 11 -36.62 2.91 -20.30
CA GLN A 11 -35.36 2.24 -20.62
C GLN A 11 -34.18 3.23 -20.62
N GLN A 12 -34.32 4.39 -21.27
CA GLN A 12 -33.29 5.44 -21.25
C GLN A 12 -33.01 5.96 -19.83
N GLN A 13 -34.04 6.06 -18.98
CA GLN A 13 -33.83 6.43 -17.57
C GLN A 13 -33.07 5.36 -16.80
N ASN A 14 -33.37 4.08 -17.01
CA ASN A 14 -32.64 2.99 -16.36
C ASN A 14 -31.18 2.94 -16.83
N GLU A 15 -30.93 3.04 -18.14
CA GLU A 15 -29.57 3.08 -18.71
C GLU A 15 -28.76 4.27 -18.17
N TYR A 16 -29.40 5.44 -18.00
CA TYR A 16 -28.77 6.62 -17.40
C TYR A 16 -28.42 6.41 -15.92
N VAL A 17 -29.28 5.75 -15.14
CA VAL A 17 -29.02 5.44 -13.73
C VAL A 17 -27.91 4.39 -13.59
N GLU A 18 -27.94 3.32 -14.39
CA GLU A 18 -26.87 2.31 -14.39
C GLU A 18 -25.51 2.91 -14.75
N MET A 19 -25.48 3.83 -15.72
CA MET A 19 -24.26 4.56 -16.08
C MET A 19 -23.74 5.46 -14.95
N LEU A 20 -24.64 6.12 -14.21
CA LEU A 20 -24.23 6.91 -13.04
C LEU A 20 -23.71 6.02 -11.90
N GLU A 21 -24.30 4.85 -11.69
CA GLU A 21 -23.88 3.89 -10.68
C GLU A 21 -22.52 3.24 -11.02
N SER A 22 -22.20 3.04 -12.31
CA SER A 22 -20.90 2.49 -12.72
C SER A 22 -19.78 3.53 -12.80
N MET A 23 -20.13 4.80 -13.05
CA MET A 23 -19.18 5.89 -13.26
C MET A 23 -18.20 6.10 -12.08
N GLU A 24 -18.68 5.96 -10.86
CA GLU A 24 -17.83 6.10 -9.67
C GLU A 24 -16.76 5.01 -9.61
N SER A 25 -17.15 3.76 -9.87
CA SER A 25 -16.23 2.62 -9.90
C SER A 25 -15.18 2.77 -11.00
N ASP A 26 -15.59 3.23 -12.19
CA ASP A 26 -14.70 3.47 -13.32
C ASP A 26 -13.66 4.57 -12.99
N LEU A 27 -14.10 5.66 -12.35
CA LEU A 27 -13.23 6.79 -12.00
C LEU A 27 -12.22 6.40 -10.92
N VAL A 28 -12.68 5.67 -9.90
CA VAL A 28 -11.80 5.10 -8.86
C VAL A 28 -10.78 4.16 -9.49
N GLY A 29 -11.20 3.28 -10.41
CA GLY A 29 -10.31 2.39 -11.14
C GLY A 29 -9.18 3.14 -11.87
N ILE A 30 -9.54 4.16 -12.65
CA ILE A 30 -8.57 4.97 -13.39
C ILE A 30 -7.62 5.71 -12.43
N MET A 31 -8.13 6.28 -11.34
CA MET A 31 -7.29 6.98 -10.35
C MET A 31 -6.27 6.03 -9.73
N LEU A 32 -6.70 4.83 -9.36
CA LEU A 32 -5.83 3.81 -8.76
C LEU A 32 -4.72 3.37 -9.72
N GLU A 33 -5.04 3.15 -11.00
CA GLU A 33 -4.03 2.84 -12.03
C GLU A 33 -2.98 3.95 -12.17
N VAL A 34 -3.41 5.20 -12.13
CA VAL A 34 -2.50 6.37 -12.19
C VAL A 34 -1.63 6.42 -10.93
N PHE A 35 -2.20 6.23 -9.75
CA PHE A 35 -1.46 6.23 -8.48
C PHE A 35 -0.42 5.12 -8.42
N GLU A 36 -0.76 3.91 -8.86
CA GLU A 36 0.16 2.79 -8.90
C GLU A 36 1.35 3.10 -9.81
N LYS A 37 1.07 3.61 -11.02
CA LYS A 37 2.11 3.96 -12.00
C LYS A 37 3.02 5.08 -11.50
N VAL A 38 2.46 6.15 -10.95
CA VAL A 38 3.23 7.28 -10.43
C VAL A 38 4.09 6.84 -9.24
N THR A 39 3.52 6.04 -8.32
CA THR A 39 4.27 5.59 -7.15
C THR A 39 5.43 4.68 -7.54
N LYS A 40 5.21 3.73 -8.47
CA LYS A 40 6.30 2.88 -9.00
C LYS A 40 7.45 3.69 -9.62
N VAL A 41 7.13 4.76 -10.35
CA VAL A 41 8.15 5.67 -10.92
C VAL A 41 8.90 6.42 -9.80
N LEU A 42 8.19 6.96 -8.81
CA LEU A 42 8.81 7.68 -7.69
C LEU A 42 9.70 6.77 -6.83
N SER A 43 9.28 5.53 -6.59
CA SER A 43 10.05 4.53 -5.84
C SER A 43 11.30 4.07 -6.57
N ALA A 44 11.29 4.08 -7.91
CA ALA A 44 12.47 3.77 -8.70
C ALA A 44 13.61 4.79 -8.48
N ASP A 45 13.26 6.05 -8.25
CA ASP A 45 14.22 7.16 -8.11
C ASP A 45 14.56 7.52 -6.66
N LYS A 46 13.66 7.27 -5.69
CA LYS A 46 13.87 7.60 -4.27
C LYS A 46 14.14 6.36 -3.43
N LYS A 47 15.39 6.21 -2.98
CA LYS A 47 15.77 5.19 -1.98
C LYS A 47 15.12 5.40 -0.61
N ASP A 48 14.68 6.62 -0.34
CA ASP A 48 14.07 7.04 0.94
C ASP A 48 12.73 6.35 1.23
N ILE A 49 12.04 5.82 0.20
CA ILE A 49 10.71 5.23 0.37
C ILE A 49 10.74 4.02 1.30
N MET A 50 11.80 3.21 1.26
CA MET A 50 11.91 2.02 2.11
C MET A 50 12.01 2.38 3.58
N VAL A 51 12.74 3.44 3.93
CA VAL A 51 12.85 3.90 5.31
C VAL A 51 11.50 4.37 5.82
N HIS A 52 10.73 5.09 5.01
CA HIS A 52 9.38 5.51 5.36
C HIS A 52 8.40 4.36 5.54
N LEU A 53 8.45 3.34 4.67
CA LEU A 53 7.58 2.16 4.78
C LEU A 53 7.88 1.38 6.06
N ILE A 54 9.16 1.20 6.37
CA ILE A 54 9.60 0.51 7.59
C ILE A 54 9.18 1.32 8.82
N ASP A 55 9.46 2.62 8.85
CA ASP A 55 9.07 3.52 9.95
C ASP A 55 7.56 3.46 10.22
N ASN A 56 6.75 3.56 9.16
CA ASN A 56 5.30 3.46 9.27
C ASN A 56 4.87 2.10 9.84
N ALA A 57 5.44 1.00 9.34
CA ALA A 57 5.11 -0.33 9.83
C ALA A 57 5.51 -0.54 11.30
N LEU A 58 6.68 -0.06 11.72
CA LEU A 58 7.13 -0.13 13.11
C LEU A 58 6.16 0.59 14.05
N ASN A 59 5.63 1.75 13.64
CA ASN A 59 4.65 2.50 14.43
C ASN A 59 3.28 1.81 14.57
N HIS A 60 2.95 0.84 13.70
CA HIS A 60 1.71 0.07 13.77
C HIS A 60 1.85 -1.24 14.54
N ILE A 61 3.07 -1.70 14.81
CA ILE A 61 3.31 -2.95 15.54
C ILE A 61 3.34 -2.66 17.04
N GLU A 62 2.24 -2.97 17.72
CA GLU A 62 2.14 -2.84 19.17
C GLU A 62 2.69 -4.07 19.90
N SER A 63 3.27 -3.87 21.09
CA SER A 63 3.65 -4.91 22.06
C SER A 63 4.84 -5.83 21.73
N SER A 64 5.54 -5.61 20.61
CA SER A 64 6.77 -6.34 20.29
C SER A 64 8.03 -5.71 20.88
N LYS A 65 9.01 -6.54 21.25
CA LYS A 65 10.31 -6.07 21.78
C LYS A 65 11.49 -6.41 20.88
N GLU A 66 11.34 -7.34 19.97
CA GLU A 66 12.40 -7.74 19.05
C GLU A 66 11.90 -7.53 17.64
N PHE A 67 12.69 -6.80 16.84
CA PHE A 67 12.35 -6.45 15.47
C PHE A 67 13.54 -6.80 14.57
N VAL A 68 13.30 -7.68 13.60
CA VAL A 68 14.29 -8.06 12.58
C VAL A 68 13.75 -7.63 11.23
N ILE A 69 14.33 -6.57 10.68
CA ILE A 69 13.99 -6.06 9.36
C ILE A 69 14.83 -6.81 8.32
N ARG A 70 14.18 -7.64 7.51
CA ARG A 70 14.78 -8.28 6.34
C ARG A 70 14.57 -7.42 5.11
N VAL A 71 15.66 -7.09 4.45
CA VAL A 71 15.64 -6.25 3.24
C VAL A 71 16.48 -6.86 2.13
N SER A 72 16.16 -6.47 0.89
CA SER A 72 16.93 -6.84 -0.30
C SER A 72 18.40 -6.41 -0.19
N LYS A 73 19.25 -7.04 -1.00
CA LYS A 73 20.66 -6.65 -1.15
C LYS A 73 20.83 -5.18 -1.53
N ASP A 74 19.93 -4.66 -2.37
CA ASP A 74 20.06 -3.35 -2.98
C ASP A 74 19.66 -2.24 -2.01
N ASP A 75 18.73 -2.53 -1.11
CA ASP A 75 18.22 -1.59 -0.11
C ASP A 75 18.98 -1.66 1.22
N TYR A 76 19.65 -2.77 1.51
CA TYR A 76 20.36 -3.01 2.77
C TYR A 76 21.26 -1.85 3.21
N GLN A 77 22.19 -1.40 2.35
CA GLN A 77 23.12 -0.33 2.69
C GLN A 77 22.40 0.99 3.04
N PHE A 78 21.29 1.26 2.35
CA PHE A 78 20.53 2.48 2.52
C PHE A 78 19.72 2.44 3.83
N VAL A 79 19.05 1.33 4.10
CA VAL A 79 18.27 1.15 5.33
C VAL A 79 19.17 1.10 6.56
N THR A 80 20.31 0.39 6.49
CA THR A 80 21.30 0.37 7.58
C THR A 80 21.86 1.75 7.92
N LYS A 81 22.04 2.63 6.92
CA LYS A 81 22.47 4.01 7.15
C LYS A 81 21.46 4.81 7.99
N HIS A 82 20.18 4.46 7.93
CA HIS A 82 19.10 5.10 8.69
C HIS A 82 18.65 4.27 9.90
N LYS A 83 19.46 3.29 10.33
CA LYS A 83 19.12 2.43 11.47
C LYS A 83 18.82 3.22 12.75
N GLU A 84 19.62 4.26 13.04
CA GLU A 84 19.43 5.08 14.24
C GLU A 84 18.06 5.77 14.24
N PHE A 85 17.65 6.30 13.09
CA PHE A 85 16.32 6.89 12.91
C PHE A 85 15.20 5.86 13.11
N LEU A 86 15.33 4.67 12.50
CA LEU A 86 14.33 3.60 12.65
C LEU A 86 14.26 3.04 14.07
N GLN A 87 15.36 3.10 14.82
CA GLN A 87 15.41 2.68 16.22
C GLN A 87 14.59 3.61 17.13
N GLU A 88 14.40 4.88 16.76
CA GLU A 88 13.55 5.82 17.51
C GLU A 88 12.06 5.46 17.43
N ALA A 89 11.63 4.77 16.37
CA ALA A 89 10.26 4.27 16.23
C ALA A 89 10.00 3.00 17.06
N VAL A 90 11.05 2.32 17.53
CA VAL A 90 10.95 1.10 18.36
C VAL A 90 10.83 1.49 19.84
N PRO A 91 10.03 0.77 20.65
CA PRO A 91 9.96 1.02 22.09
C PRO A 91 11.33 1.02 22.77
N GLN A 92 11.56 1.84 23.81
CA GLN A 92 12.88 1.98 24.47
C GLN A 92 13.49 0.67 24.99
N ASN A 93 12.67 -0.36 25.23
CA ASN A 93 13.10 -1.66 25.73
C ASN A 93 13.24 -2.70 24.60
N GLY A 94 13.12 -2.27 23.34
CA GLY A 94 13.15 -3.12 22.17
C GLY A 94 14.47 -3.04 21.40
N SER A 95 14.77 -4.07 20.62
CA SER A 95 15.95 -4.17 19.78
C SER A 95 15.57 -4.21 18.31
N LEU A 96 16.35 -3.52 17.46
CA LEU A 96 16.19 -3.51 16.01
C LEU A 96 17.44 -4.11 15.35
N GLU A 97 17.25 -5.14 14.55
CA GLU A 97 18.27 -5.70 13.68
C GLU A 97 17.85 -5.55 12.22
N ILE A 98 18.83 -5.26 11.36
CA ILE A 98 18.61 -5.19 9.91
C ILE A 98 19.44 -6.30 9.29
N VAL A 99 18.76 -7.22 8.63
CA VAL A 99 19.35 -8.40 8.01
C VAL A 99 19.13 -8.32 6.50
N LYS A 100 20.15 -8.73 5.77
CA LYS A 100 20.07 -8.83 4.32
C LYS A 100 19.50 -10.18 3.92
N ASP A 101 18.46 -10.16 3.10
CA ASP A 101 17.85 -11.34 2.52
C ASP A 101 18.06 -11.37 1.00
N ALA A 102 18.54 -12.49 0.48
CA ALA A 102 18.80 -12.65 -0.96
C ALA A 102 17.55 -13.13 -1.73
N THR A 103 16.50 -13.54 -1.02
CA THR A 103 15.22 -13.94 -1.61
C THR A 103 14.32 -12.73 -1.92
N LEU A 104 14.62 -11.57 -1.32
CA LEU A 104 13.88 -10.33 -1.50
C LEU A 104 14.42 -9.52 -2.68
N GLU A 105 13.51 -9.04 -3.52
CA GLU A 105 13.79 -8.08 -4.57
C GLU A 105 13.82 -6.64 -4.04
N ARG A 106 14.32 -5.71 -4.86
CA ARG A 106 14.33 -4.30 -4.53
C ARG A 106 12.92 -3.81 -4.14
N ASN A 107 12.84 -2.99 -3.10
CA ASN A 107 11.60 -2.49 -2.50
C ASN A 107 10.76 -3.54 -1.73
N GLN A 108 11.29 -4.75 -1.54
CA GLN A 108 10.67 -5.74 -0.66
C GLN A 108 11.32 -5.72 0.73
N CYS A 109 10.46 -5.82 1.75
CA CYS A 109 10.88 -5.79 3.15
C CYS A 109 9.93 -6.61 4.01
N LEU A 110 10.50 -7.42 4.89
CA LEU A 110 9.76 -8.17 5.89
C LEU A 110 10.23 -7.74 7.28
N ILE A 111 9.30 -7.49 8.20
CA ILE A 111 9.60 -7.21 9.59
C ILE A 111 9.17 -8.42 10.41
N GLU A 112 10.14 -9.13 10.98
CA GLU A 112 9.87 -10.22 11.91
C GLU A 112 9.88 -9.69 13.33
N THR A 113 8.84 -10.02 14.08
CA THR A 113 8.76 -9.75 15.51
C THR A 113 8.39 -11.01 16.28
N ASP A 114 8.43 -10.93 17.61
CA ASP A 114 7.93 -11.96 18.51
C ASP A 114 6.43 -12.29 18.30
N GLY A 115 5.66 -11.37 17.72
CA GLY A 115 4.25 -11.52 17.41
C GLY A 115 3.94 -12.09 16.02
N GLY A 116 4.91 -12.11 15.10
CA GLY A 116 4.70 -12.61 13.75
C GLY A 116 5.60 -11.96 12.69
N ILE A 117 5.26 -12.17 11.43
CA ILE A 117 5.98 -11.60 10.28
C ILE A 117 5.05 -10.63 9.56
N PHE A 118 5.51 -9.40 9.37
CA PHE A 118 4.79 -8.34 8.67
C PHE A 118 5.44 -8.08 7.32
N ASP A 119 4.65 -8.09 6.26
CA ASP A 119 5.11 -7.73 4.92
C ASP A 119 4.97 -6.22 4.71
N CYS A 120 6.11 -5.55 4.62
CA CYS A 120 6.22 -4.11 4.43
C CYS A 120 6.76 -3.77 3.04
N SER A 121 6.66 -4.71 2.11
CA SER A 121 7.02 -4.50 0.71
C SER A 121 6.16 -3.42 0.08
N LEU A 122 6.75 -2.63 -0.79
CA LEU A 122 6.08 -1.52 -1.47
C LEU A 122 4.80 -1.96 -2.18
N ASP A 123 4.81 -3.13 -2.84
CA ASP A 123 3.66 -3.63 -3.58
C ASP A 123 2.49 -3.96 -2.64
N VAL A 124 2.76 -4.61 -1.49
CA VAL A 124 1.74 -4.91 -0.48
C VAL A 124 1.14 -3.64 0.10
N GLN A 125 1.98 -2.63 0.36
CA GLN A 125 1.52 -1.35 0.88
C GLN A 125 0.68 -0.57 -0.15
N LEU A 126 1.00 -0.67 -1.44
CA LEU A 126 0.18 -0.14 -2.52
C LEU A 126 -1.16 -0.86 -2.63
N GLU A 127 -1.18 -2.20 -2.53
CA GLU A 127 -2.41 -3.00 -2.54
C GLU A 127 -3.32 -2.64 -1.36
N ASN A 128 -2.77 -2.46 -0.17
CA ASN A 128 -3.53 -2.02 1.00
C ASN A 128 -4.16 -0.64 0.77
N LEU A 129 -3.39 0.33 0.25
CA LEU A 129 -3.92 1.65 -0.09
C LEU A 129 -5.05 1.57 -1.13
N ILE A 130 -4.88 0.73 -2.15
CA ILE A 130 -5.92 0.48 -3.16
C ILE A 130 -7.18 -0.09 -2.52
N MET A 131 -7.03 -1.02 -1.58
CA MET A 131 -8.15 -1.64 -0.86
C MET A 131 -8.90 -0.62 0.00
N ASP A 132 -8.16 0.23 0.72
CA ASP A 132 -8.75 1.28 1.56
C ASP A 132 -9.54 2.30 0.74
N VAL A 133 -8.99 2.76 -0.38
CA VAL A 133 -9.69 3.68 -1.30
C VAL A 133 -10.96 3.04 -1.85
N LYS A 134 -10.91 1.75 -2.23
CA LYS A 134 -12.10 1.02 -2.68
C LYS A 134 -13.15 0.89 -1.58
N ALA A 135 -12.75 0.61 -0.34
CA ALA A 135 -13.65 0.51 0.79
C ALA A 135 -14.36 1.84 1.08
N LEU A 136 -13.64 2.97 0.94
CA LEU A 136 -14.20 4.31 1.09
C LEU A 136 -15.18 4.67 -0.04
N SER A 137 -14.93 4.23 -1.27
CA SER A 137 -15.83 4.47 -2.42
C SER A 137 -17.09 3.58 -2.43
N CYS A 138 -17.14 2.54 -1.60
CA CYS A 138 -18.30 1.66 -1.48
C CYS A 138 -19.21 2.00 -0.28
N MET A 139 -18.93 3.10 0.44
CA MET A 139 -19.79 3.64 1.50
C MET A 139 -20.66 4.79 1.00
#